data_AF-A0AAW1U7N8-F1
#
_entry.id   AF-A0AAW1U7N8-F1
#
_cell.length_a   1.000
_cell.length_b   1.000
_cell.length_c   1.000
_cell.angle_alpha   90.00
_cell.angle_beta   90.00
_cell.angle_gamma   90.00
#
_symmetry.space_group_name_H-M   'P 1'
#
loop_
_entity.id
_entity.type
_entity.pdbx_description
1 polymer ?
#
loop_
_entity_poly.entity_id
_entity_poly.type
_entity_poly.pdbx_seq_one_letter_code
_entity_poly.pdbx_strand_id
1 'polypeptide(L)'
;MSKLLLLAQKFNQFYLSGLATGESRPFIVEGIQVGLVRPDVLQQLMNFPEVFNVTSGYVELNPAFRNYEERTNKVDEVLRKLRTEQKFITLRGWRNEYYEVKREFNSHSFFKMDRCATCLFGILNYGVDITGYVRHPTLGICIWFQKRAANKQTWPGFWDNMVGGGLSVGHGILETAHKESQEEASVSKDLAKNLVSAGSVSFFYESARGLFPNTVFVFDIELPVDFTPVNADGEVEEFELLPAAQALERVCSTNFKTTSVPVVLDFFIRHGIINIENEKELLKIIELLHVPLQSIYSYRFPQILHNNVRETGENGSVRINNI
;
A
#
# COMPACT_ATOMS: atom_id res chain seq x y z
N MET A 1 -19.81 -11.60 15.27
CA MET A 1 -18.94 -10.82 14.39
C MET A 1 -19.50 -10.88 13.00
N SER A 2 -19.75 -9.74 12.36
CA SER A 2 -20.31 -9.72 11.02
C SER A 2 -19.30 -10.18 9.96
N LYS A 3 -19.80 -10.63 8.80
CA LYS A 3 -18.93 -11.00 7.67
C LYS A 3 -18.06 -9.82 7.20
N LEU A 4 -18.59 -8.61 7.27
CA LEU A 4 -17.90 -7.40 6.85
C LEU A 4 -16.78 -7.03 7.82
N LEU A 5 -17.00 -7.17 9.14
CA LEU A 5 -15.93 -6.97 10.10
C LEU A 5 -14.82 -8.03 9.95
N LEU A 6 -15.17 -9.29 9.66
CA LEU A 6 -14.17 -10.33 9.38
C LEU A 6 -13.31 -9.99 8.15
N LEU A 7 -13.91 -9.44 7.09
CA LEU A 7 -13.15 -8.93 5.94
C LEU A 7 -12.25 -7.76 6.34
N ALA A 8 -12.77 -6.83 7.14
CA ALA A 8 -12.00 -5.68 7.63
C ALA A 8 -10.80 -6.07 8.47
N GLN A 9 -10.94 -7.11 9.30
CA GLN A 9 -9.83 -7.70 10.03
C GLN A 9 -8.85 -8.42 9.09
N LYS A 10 -9.35 -9.10 8.05
CA LYS A 10 -8.51 -9.85 7.10
C LYS A 10 -7.54 -8.94 6.35
N PHE A 11 -8.00 -7.82 5.80
CA PHE A 11 -7.10 -6.87 5.11
C PHE A 11 -6.24 -6.03 6.07
N ASN A 12 -6.45 -6.14 7.38
CA ASN A 12 -5.65 -5.52 8.43
C ASN A 12 -4.94 -6.53 9.35
N GLN A 13 -4.77 -7.77 8.90
CA GLN A 13 -4.24 -8.81 9.78
C GLN A 13 -2.88 -8.43 10.36
N PHE A 14 -2.00 -7.77 9.59
CA PHE A 14 -0.72 -7.32 10.11
C PHE A 14 -0.88 -6.20 11.14
N TYR A 15 -1.72 -5.19 10.87
CA TYR A 15 -1.98 -4.12 11.82
C TYR A 15 -2.49 -4.63 13.17
N LEU A 16 -3.41 -5.60 13.14
CA LEU A 16 -4.10 -6.08 14.34
C LEU A 16 -3.29 -7.06 15.18
N SER A 17 -2.45 -7.89 14.55
CA SER A 17 -1.68 -8.92 15.27
C SER A 17 -0.19 -8.88 14.99
N GLY A 18 0.20 -8.77 13.72
CA GLY A 18 1.62 -8.84 13.31
C GLY A 18 2.48 -7.69 13.84
N LEU A 19 1.94 -6.47 13.89
CA LEU A 19 2.66 -5.29 14.36
C LEU A 19 2.97 -5.37 15.86
N ALA A 20 2.04 -5.93 16.64
CA ALA A 20 2.17 -6.02 18.10
C ALA A 20 3.19 -7.06 18.57
N THR A 21 3.60 -8.02 17.73
CA THR A 21 4.62 -9.02 18.10
C THR A 21 6.00 -8.40 18.29
N GLY A 22 6.27 -7.24 17.67
CA GLY A 22 7.57 -6.57 17.73
C GLY A 22 8.69 -7.37 17.06
N GLU A 23 8.40 -8.36 16.23
CA GLU A 23 9.41 -9.18 15.54
C GLU A 23 10.03 -8.48 14.32
N SER A 24 9.27 -7.59 13.69
CA SER A 24 9.78 -6.80 12.58
C SER A 24 10.65 -5.64 13.07
N ARG A 25 11.56 -5.15 12.22
CA ARG A 25 12.51 -4.08 12.57
C ARG A 25 12.27 -2.85 11.70
N PRO A 26 12.30 -1.62 12.27
CA PRO A 26 12.28 -0.40 11.49
C PRO A 26 13.33 -0.41 10.38
N PHE A 27 12.94 -0.06 9.16
CA PHE A 27 13.86 0.23 8.07
C PHE A 27 14.15 1.73 8.05
N ILE A 28 15.42 2.09 8.22
CA ILE A 28 15.89 3.45 8.45
C ILE A 28 16.71 3.92 7.25
N VAL A 29 16.48 5.15 6.81
CA VAL A 29 17.32 5.87 5.85
C VAL A 29 17.53 7.28 6.39
N GLU A 30 18.80 7.72 6.50
CA GLU A 30 19.16 9.01 7.09
C GLU A 30 18.52 9.27 8.47
N GLY A 31 18.47 8.24 9.33
CA GLY A 31 17.86 8.34 10.66
C GLY A 31 16.32 8.41 10.68
N ILE A 32 15.67 8.28 9.51
CA ILE A 32 14.21 8.32 9.37
C ILE A 32 13.67 6.93 9.04
N GLN A 33 12.64 6.49 9.77
CA GLN A 33 11.94 5.25 9.43
C GLN A 33 11.11 5.43 8.15
N VAL A 34 11.38 4.58 7.16
CA VAL A 34 10.68 4.55 5.86
C VAL A 34 9.94 3.22 5.62
N GLY A 35 10.10 2.25 6.52
CA GLY A 35 9.48 0.95 6.39
C GLY A 35 9.67 0.04 7.60
N LEU A 36 9.40 -1.23 7.38
CA LEU A 36 9.44 -2.29 8.37
C LEU A 36 9.90 -3.62 7.73
N VAL A 37 10.91 -4.27 8.30
CA VAL A 37 11.54 -5.48 7.76
C VAL A 37 11.21 -6.68 8.64
N ARG A 38 10.67 -7.74 8.04
CA ARG A 38 10.36 -9.00 8.73
C ARG A 38 11.61 -9.85 9.02
N PRO A 39 11.58 -10.75 10.02
CA PRO A 39 12.71 -11.62 10.37
C PRO A 39 13.36 -12.41 9.21
N ASP A 40 12.54 -12.95 8.31
CA ASP A 40 13.01 -13.71 7.16
C ASP A 40 13.76 -12.83 6.14
N VAL A 41 13.33 -11.58 5.99
CA VAL A 41 14.02 -10.59 5.16
C VAL A 41 15.32 -10.15 5.84
N LEU A 42 15.30 -9.89 7.16
CA LEU A 42 16.49 -9.51 7.94
C LEU A 42 17.64 -10.49 7.74
N GLN A 43 17.34 -11.79 7.80
CA GLN A 43 18.36 -12.84 7.63
C GLN A 43 19.06 -12.75 6.27
N GLN A 44 18.35 -12.34 5.21
CA GLN A 44 18.97 -12.17 3.91
C GLN A 44 19.79 -10.88 3.83
N LEU A 45 19.31 -9.78 4.42
CA LEU A 45 20.01 -8.49 4.42
C LEU A 45 21.34 -8.53 5.19
N MET A 46 21.48 -9.39 6.19
CA MET A 46 22.76 -9.59 6.92
C MET A 46 23.92 -10.04 6.02
N ASN A 47 23.64 -10.61 4.84
CA ASN A 47 24.66 -11.02 3.89
C ASN A 47 25.20 -9.86 3.02
N PHE A 48 24.70 -8.65 3.23
CA PHE A 48 25.06 -7.44 2.47
C PHE A 48 25.46 -6.29 3.41
N PRO A 49 26.46 -6.48 4.29
CA PRO A 49 26.88 -5.48 5.28
C PRO A 49 27.40 -4.17 4.65
N GLU A 50 27.79 -4.20 3.38
CA GLU A 50 28.19 -3.03 2.60
C GLU A 50 26.99 -2.13 2.23
N VAL A 51 25.77 -2.66 2.22
CA VAL A 51 24.53 -1.92 1.89
C VAL A 51 23.65 -1.70 3.12
N PHE A 52 23.53 -2.70 4.01
CA PHE A 52 22.63 -2.65 5.16
C PHE A 52 23.37 -2.87 6.48
N ASN A 53 23.21 -1.93 7.40
CA ASN A 53 23.59 -2.10 8.80
C ASN A 53 22.42 -2.74 9.56
N VAL A 54 22.52 -4.04 9.84
CA VAL A 54 21.48 -4.81 10.54
C VAL A 54 21.84 -4.93 12.02
N THR A 55 20.97 -4.42 12.89
CA THR A 55 21.12 -4.53 14.35
C THR A 55 19.96 -5.33 14.96
N SER A 56 20.02 -5.55 16.28
CA SER A 56 18.89 -6.15 17.01
C SER A 56 17.67 -5.24 17.07
N GLY A 57 17.80 -3.93 16.81
CA GLY A 57 16.73 -2.94 16.96
C GLY A 57 16.21 -2.35 15.64
N TYR A 58 17.01 -2.29 14.58
CA TYR A 58 16.65 -1.69 13.29
C TYR A 58 17.53 -2.22 12.14
N VAL A 59 17.09 -1.95 10.92
CA VAL A 59 17.92 -2.04 9.70
C VAL A 59 18.12 -0.64 9.17
N GLU A 60 19.37 -0.23 8.97
CA GLU A 60 19.69 1.07 8.39
C GLU A 60 20.38 0.89 7.04
N LEU A 61 19.93 1.63 6.03
CA LEU A 61 20.65 1.74 4.76
C LEU A 61 21.97 2.48 5.01
N ASN A 62 23.08 1.97 4.47
CA ASN A 62 24.42 2.50 4.74
C ASN A 62 24.46 4.05 4.61
N PRO A 63 24.77 4.76 5.72
CA PRO A 63 24.73 6.23 5.75
C PRO A 63 25.83 6.89 4.91
N ALA A 64 26.77 6.11 4.37
CA ALA A 64 27.77 6.61 3.42
C ALA A 64 27.15 7.01 2.08
N PHE A 65 26.00 6.45 1.68
CA PHE A 65 25.36 6.76 0.40
C PHE A 65 24.72 8.15 0.44
N ARG A 66 25.15 9.04 -0.48
CA ARG A 66 24.91 10.48 -0.37
C ARG A 66 23.71 11.00 -1.14
N ASN A 67 23.22 10.26 -2.12
CA ASN A 67 22.16 10.73 -2.99
C ASN A 67 21.17 9.63 -3.38
N TYR A 68 20.06 10.07 -3.95
CA TYR A 68 18.95 9.24 -4.41
C TYR A 68 19.39 8.11 -5.35
N GLU A 69 20.22 8.43 -6.34
CA GLU A 69 20.65 7.48 -7.38
C GLU A 69 21.59 6.43 -6.82
N GLU A 70 22.56 6.82 -5.99
CA GLU A 70 23.48 5.90 -5.33
C GLU A 70 22.73 4.88 -4.46
N ARG A 71 21.77 5.36 -3.65
CA ARG A 71 20.90 4.49 -2.82
C ARG A 71 20.07 3.54 -3.68
N THR A 72 19.45 4.06 -4.74
CA THR A 72 18.67 3.24 -5.67
C THR A 72 19.53 2.14 -6.27
N ASN A 73 20.71 2.48 -6.80
CA ASN A 73 21.58 1.51 -7.46
C ASN A 73 22.09 0.44 -6.49
N LYS A 74 22.52 0.84 -5.28
CA LYS A 74 23.00 -0.10 -4.26
C LYS A 74 21.93 -1.07 -3.78
N VAL A 75 20.70 -0.59 -3.58
CA VAL A 75 19.58 -1.45 -3.19
C VAL A 75 19.13 -2.32 -4.37
N ASP A 76 19.08 -1.80 -5.60
CA ASP A 76 18.74 -2.55 -6.81
C ASP A 76 19.71 -3.71 -7.06
N GLU A 77 21.02 -3.51 -6.90
CA GLU A 77 22.05 -4.56 -6.98
C GLU A 77 21.73 -5.74 -6.04
N VAL A 78 21.43 -5.44 -4.76
CA VAL A 78 21.07 -6.47 -3.76
C VAL A 78 19.78 -7.18 -4.15
N LEU A 79 18.74 -6.45 -4.54
CA LEU A 79 17.45 -7.03 -4.88
C LEU A 79 17.51 -7.91 -6.14
N ARG A 80 18.32 -7.53 -7.14
CA ARG A 80 18.58 -8.37 -8.32
C ARG A 80 19.33 -9.64 -7.98
N LYS A 81 20.28 -9.59 -7.04
CA LYS A 81 20.96 -10.79 -6.55
C LYS A 81 19.98 -11.71 -5.83
N LEU A 82 19.19 -11.18 -4.89
CA LEU A 82 18.14 -11.94 -4.19
C LEU A 82 17.09 -12.53 -5.15
N ARG A 83 16.78 -11.82 -6.24
CA ARG A 83 15.90 -12.30 -7.32
C ARG A 83 16.53 -13.47 -8.07
N THR A 84 17.79 -13.35 -8.48
CA THR A 84 18.54 -14.41 -9.19
C THR A 84 18.63 -15.67 -8.34
N GLU A 85 18.87 -15.51 -7.05
CA GLU A 85 18.92 -16.59 -6.06
C GLU A 85 17.52 -17.09 -5.63
N GLN A 86 16.45 -16.51 -6.17
CA GLN A 86 15.05 -16.84 -5.91
C GLN A 86 14.68 -16.85 -4.42
N LYS A 87 15.29 -15.98 -3.62
CA LYS A 87 15.08 -15.92 -2.16
C LYS A 87 13.65 -15.56 -1.76
N PHE A 88 12.99 -14.73 -2.58
CA PHE A 88 11.64 -14.25 -2.30
C PHE A 88 10.74 -14.39 -3.53
N ILE A 89 9.56 -14.98 -3.34
CA ILE A 89 8.57 -15.15 -4.40
C ILE A 89 8.14 -13.82 -5.01
N THR A 90 8.08 -12.74 -4.22
CA THR A 90 7.66 -11.43 -4.70
C THR A 90 8.57 -10.88 -5.80
N LEU A 91 9.87 -11.16 -5.74
CA LEU A 91 10.88 -10.67 -6.70
C LEU A 91 10.75 -11.31 -8.09
N ARG A 92 9.95 -12.37 -8.24
CA ARG A 92 9.57 -12.91 -9.56
C ARG A 92 8.73 -11.93 -10.37
N GLY A 93 8.01 -11.03 -9.70
CA GLY A 93 7.14 -10.03 -10.31
C GLY A 93 7.84 -8.72 -10.69
N TRP A 94 9.14 -8.76 -10.96
CA TRP A 94 9.93 -7.59 -11.36
C TRP A 94 9.49 -7.03 -12.71
N ARG A 95 9.30 -5.72 -12.81
CA ARG A 95 8.74 -5.07 -14.03
C ARG A 95 9.49 -3.83 -14.49
N ASN A 96 10.54 -3.41 -13.75
CA ASN A 96 11.16 -2.10 -13.95
C ASN A 96 10.16 -0.95 -13.77
N GLU A 97 9.19 -1.18 -12.89
CA GLU A 97 8.20 -0.20 -12.46
C GLU A 97 8.51 0.11 -11.00
N TYR A 98 8.82 1.36 -10.71
CA TYR A 98 9.46 1.75 -9.46
C TYR A 98 8.51 2.57 -8.59
N TYR A 99 8.56 2.34 -7.28
CA TYR A 99 7.89 3.19 -6.29
C TYR A 99 8.91 3.98 -5.47
N GLU A 100 8.51 5.16 -5.04
CA GLU A 100 9.29 6.01 -4.15
C GLU A 100 9.35 5.46 -2.73
N VAL A 101 10.53 5.53 -2.12
CA VAL A 101 10.74 5.21 -0.71
C VAL A 101 10.84 6.50 0.08
N LYS A 102 9.82 6.77 0.87
CA LYS A 102 9.63 8.01 1.64
C LYS A 102 8.87 7.73 2.93
N ARG A 103 8.98 8.65 3.89
CA ARG A 103 8.35 8.53 5.22
C ARG A 103 6.83 8.78 5.15
N GLU A 104 6.44 9.82 4.43
CA GLU A 104 5.08 10.32 4.29
C GLU A 104 4.81 10.68 2.83
N PHE A 105 3.54 10.78 2.43
CA PHE A 105 3.18 10.97 1.03
C PHE A 105 3.82 12.22 0.39
N ASN A 106 3.81 13.35 1.09
CA ASN A 106 4.36 14.62 0.58
C ASN A 106 5.81 14.88 1.05
N SER A 107 6.45 13.90 1.68
CA SER A 107 7.84 14.03 2.12
C SER A 107 8.83 13.75 0.98
N HIS A 108 10.09 14.16 1.20
CA HIS A 108 11.19 13.86 0.30
C HIS A 108 11.37 12.33 0.12
N SER A 109 11.58 11.92 -1.13
CA SER A 109 11.92 10.54 -1.47
C SER A 109 13.41 10.29 -1.32
N PHE A 110 13.77 9.25 -0.56
CA PHE A 110 15.17 8.93 -0.30
C PHE A 110 15.82 8.13 -1.44
N PHE A 111 15.04 7.26 -2.08
CA PHE A 111 15.43 6.42 -3.22
C PHE A 111 14.16 5.76 -3.80
N LYS A 112 14.31 5.02 -4.90
CA LYS A 112 13.27 4.13 -5.46
C LYS A 112 13.70 2.68 -5.53
N MET A 113 12.73 1.77 -5.53
CA MET A 113 12.91 0.33 -5.77
C MET A 113 11.76 -0.22 -6.63
N ASP A 114 11.97 -1.37 -7.27
CA ASP A 114 10.91 -2.03 -8.05
C ASP A 114 9.70 -2.33 -7.16
N ARG A 115 8.50 -2.07 -7.67
CA ARG A 115 7.22 -2.24 -6.96
C ARG A 115 7.04 -3.61 -6.33
N CYS A 116 7.67 -4.66 -6.87
CA CYS A 116 7.54 -6.00 -6.30
C CYS A 116 8.38 -6.19 -5.03
N ALA A 117 9.40 -5.36 -4.81
CA ALA A 117 10.32 -5.45 -3.67
C ALA A 117 9.87 -4.64 -2.46
N THR A 118 8.99 -3.65 -2.64
CA THR A 118 8.53 -2.75 -1.55
C THR A 118 7.98 -3.49 -0.36
N CYS A 119 7.30 -4.63 -0.58
CA CYS A 119 6.72 -5.42 0.49
C CYS A 119 7.75 -6.17 1.34
N LEU A 120 8.99 -6.34 0.87
CA LEU A 120 10.08 -6.90 1.68
C LEU A 120 10.54 -5.91 2.77
N PHE A 121 10.41 -4.62 2.50
CA PHE A 121 10.80 -3.54 3.41
C PHE A 121 9.60 -2.84 4.04
N GLY A 122 8.38 -3.34 3.83
CA GLY A 122 7.16 -2.71 4.34
C GLY A 122 7.10 -1.22 4.01
N ILE A 123 7.43 -0.84 2.77
CA ILE A 123 7.38 0.57 2.37
C ILE A 123 5.92 1.01 2.26
N LEU A 124 5.60 2.23 2.71
CA LEU A 124 4.28 2.84 2.49
C LEU A 124 4.00 2.92 0.97
N ASN A 125 3.01 2.16 0.52
CA ASN A 125 2.63 2.13 -0.88
C ASN A 125 1.39 2.98 -1.12
N TYR A 126 1.35 3.60 -2.28
CA TYR A 126 0.24 4.43 -2.71
C TYR A 126 -0.30 3.92 -4.04
N GLY A 127 -1.61 4.00 -4.21
CA GLY A 127 -2.30 3.60 -5.43
C GLY A 127 -3.60 4.38 -5.61
N VAL A 128 -4.25 4.14 -6.74
CA VAL A 128 -5.58 4.65 -7.05
C VAL A 128 -6.47 3.46 -7.37
N ASP A 129 -7.72 3.51 -6.91
CA ASP A 129 -8.76 2.58 -7.36
C ASP A 129 -9.98 3.39 -7.77
N ILE A 130 -10.68 2.92 -8.80
CA ILE A 130 -11.88 3.57 -9.34
C ILE A 130 -13.06 2.62 -9.19
N THR A 131 -14.09 3.08 -8.48
CA THR A 131 -15.40 2.43 -8.45
C THR A 131 -16.23 2.95 -9.62
N GLY A 132 -16.33 2.15 -10.68
CA GLY A 132 -17.28 2.39 -11.76
C GLY A 132 -18.67 1.90 -11.36
N TYR A 133 -19.65 2.80 -11.37
CA TYR A 133 -21.02 2.47 -11.00
C TYR A 133 -22.03 3.07 -11.98
N VAL A 134 -23.22 2.47 -12.00
CA VAL A 134 -24.36 2.88 -12.84
C VAL A 134 -25.58 3.07 -11.95
N ARG A 135 -26.36 4.13 -12.18
CA ARG A 135 -27.70 4.28 -11.60
C ARG A 135 -28.72 3.66 -12.55
N HIS A 136 -28.95 2.36 -12.40
CA HIS A 136 -29.89 1.63 -13.23
C HIS A 136 -31.34 2.03 -12.90
N PRO A 137 -32.21 2.30 -13.90
CA PRO A 137 -33.58 2.77 -13.67
C PRO A 137 -34.44 1.87 -12.77
N THR A 138 -34.19 0.56 -12.78
CA THR A 138 -34.98 -0.43 -12.02
C THR A 138 -34.20 -1.14 -10.92
N LEU A 139 -32.86 -1.21 -11.00
CA LEU A 139 -32.03 -1.99 -10.08
C LEU A 139 -31.35 -1.10 -9.04
N GLY A 140 -31.44 0.22 -9.20
CA GLY A 140 -30.74 1.18 -8.35
C GLY A 140 -29.25 1.22 -8.69
N ILE A 141 -28.40 1.29 -7.66
CA ILE A 141 -26.95 1.33 -7.85
C ILE A 141 -26.44 -0.05 -8.27
N CYS A 142 -25.76 -0.10 -9.41
CA CYS A 142 -24.99 -1.26 -9.87
C CYS A 142 -23.51 -0.90 -9.95
N ILE A 143 -22.62 -1.86 -9.67
CA ILE A 143 -21.17 -1.66 -9.61
C ILE A 143 -20.48 -2.60 -10.60
N TRP A 144 -19.52 -2.06 -11.35
CA TRP A 144 -18.63 -2.83 -12.19
C TRP A 144 -17.50 -3.45 -11.37
N PHE A 145 -17.32 -4.75 -11.53
CA PHE A 145 -16.11 -5.45 -11.11
C PHE A 145 -15.38 -6.01 -12.32
N GLN A 146 -14.08 -6.20 -12.16
CA GLN A 146 -13.26 -6.90 -13.14
C GLN A 146 -12.80 -8.23 -12.55
N LYS A 147 -12.64 -9.24 -13.40
CA LYS A 147 -11.94 -10.47 -13.06
C LYS A 147 -10.54 -10.40 -13.64
N ARG A 148 -9.56 -10.56 -12.76
CA ARG A 148 -8.14 -10.43 -13.11
C ARG A 148 -7.72 -11.56 -14.05
N ALA A 149 -6.97 -11.25 -15.11
CA ALA A 149 -6.46 -12.26 -16.03
C ALA A 149 -5.62 -13.35 -15.32
N ALA A 150 -5.68 -14.57 -15.83
CA ALA A 150 -4.99 -15.74 -15.25
C ALA A 150 -3.46 -15.60 -15.22
N ASN A 151 -2.88 -14.74 -16.06
CA ASN A 151 -1.45 -14.44 -16.12
C ASN A 151 -1.01 -13.37 -15.09
N LYS A 152 -1.93 -12.76 -14.33
CA LYS A 152 -1.59 -11.77 -13.30
C LYS A 152 -0.76 -12.42 -12.20
N GLN A 153 0.34 -11.76 -11.85
CA GLN A 153 1.30 -12.27 -10.87
C GLN A 153 0.79 -12.25 -9.42
N THR A 154 -0.27 -11.48 -9.16
CA THR A 154 -1.00 -11.43 -7.90
C THR A 154 -2.47 -11.68 -8.16
N TRP A 155 -3.07 -12.55 -7.35
CA TRP A 155 -4.50 -12.85 -7.39
C TRP A 155 -5.03 -13.17 -8.80
N PRO A 156 -4.40 -14.11 -9.55
CA PRO A 156 -4.90 -14.48 -10.89
C PRO A 156 -6.30 -15.08 -10.79
N GLY A 157 -7.22 -14.65 -11.66
CA GLY A 157 -8.61 -15.11 -11.70
C GLY A 157 -9.51 -14.60 -10.56
N PHE A 158 -8.99 -13.76 -9.66
CA PHE A 158 -9.80 -13.15 -8.60
C PHE A 158 -10.58 -11.94 -9.12
N TRP A 159 -11.73 -11.68 -8.51
CA TRP A 159 -12.48 -10.44 -8.68
C TRP A 159 -11.76 -9.26 -8.02
N ASP A 160 -11.88 -8.10 -8.63
CA ASP A 160 -11.21 -6.85 -8.28
C ASP A 160 -12.13 -5.66 -8.57
N ASN A 161 -11.74 -4.48 -8.09
CA ASN A 161 -12.40 -3.21 -8.44
C ASN A 161 -12.28 -2.95 -9.94
N MET A 162 -13.22 -2.21 -10.53
CA MET A 162 -13.27 -2.00 -11.99
C MET A 162 -11.92 -1.59 -12.56
N VAL A 163 -11.23 -0.66 -11.91
CA VAL A 163 -9.90 -0.20 -12.31
C VAL A 163 -9.05 0.02 -11.06
N GLY A 164 -7.78 -0.39 -11.08
CA GLY A 164 -6.85 -0.11 -9.98
C GLY A 164 -5.37 -0.14 -10.37
N GLY A 165 -4.62 0.87 -9.93
CA GLY A 165 -3.21 1.01 -10.28
C GLY A 165 -2.34 1.56 -9.15
N GLY A 166 -1.04 1.26 -9.22
CA GLY A 166 -0.06 1.77 -8.27
C GLY A 166 0.53 3.11 -8.69
N LEU A 167 0.93 3.94 -7.73
CA LEU A 167 1.61 5.20 -8.01
C LEU A 167 3.10 4.96 -8.28
N SER A 168 3.42 4.82 -9.56
CA SER A 168 4.80 4.76 -10.05
C SER A 168 5.53 6.10 -9.94
N VAL A 169 6.86 6.04 -9.81
CA VAL A 169 7.73 7.23 -9.87
C VAL A 169 7.37 8.08 -11.08
N GLY A 170 7.25 9.39 -10.86
CA GLY A 170 7.00 10.40 -11.91
C GLY A 170 5.54 10.57 -12.32
N HIS A 171 4.59 9.81 -11.77
CA HIS A 171 3.17 9.92 -12.12
C HIS A 171 2.35 10.58 -11.00
N GLY A 172 1.46 11.49 -11.38
CA GLY A 172 0.50 12.10 -10.46
C GLY A 172 -0.71 11.20 -10.16
N ILE A 173 -1.42 11.46 -9.06
CA ILE A 173 -2.60 10.65 -8.66
C ILE A 173 -3.66 10.62 -9.76
N LEU A 174 -4.07 11.79 -10.25
CA LEU A 174 -5.12 11.90 -11.28
C LEU A 174 -4.63 11.39 -12.64
N GLU A 175 -3.34 11.59 -12.94
CA GLU A 175 -2.71 11.04 -14.14
C GLU A 175 -2.75 9.52 -14.15
N THR A 176 -2.39 8.88 -13.03
CA THR A 176 -2.52 7.43 -12.87
C THR A 176 -3.98 6.99 -13.00
N ALA A 177 -4.93 7.65 -12.31
CA ALA A 177 -6.35 7.28 -12.42
C ALA A 177 -6.86 7.33 -13.87
N HIS A 178 -6.50 8.38 -14.62
CA HIS A 178 -6.85 8.47 -16.04
C HIS A 178 -6.20 7.37 -16.88
N LYS A 179 -4.89 7.17 -16.75
CA LYS A 179 -4.14 6.13 -17.48
C LYS A 179 -4.76 4.75 -17.27
N GLU A 180 -4.91 4.35 -16.01
CA GLU A 180 -5.41 3.01 -15.65
C GLU A 180 -6.87 2.84 -16.09
N SER A 181 -7.70 3.90 -16.02
CA SER A 181 -9.08 3.82 -16.50
C SER A 181 -9.20 3.57 -18.00
N GLN A 182 -8.22 4.09 -18.76
CA GLN A 182 -8.15 3.89 -20.19
C GLN A 182 -7.61 2.49 -20.52
N GLU A 183 -6.56 2.03 -19.83
CA GLU A 183 -5.89 0.76 -20.10
C GLU A 183 -6.72 -0.46 -19.66
N GLU A 184 -7.25 -0.47 -18.44
CA GLU A 184 -7.97 -1.64 -17.92
C GLU A 184 -9.41 -1.71 -18.46
N ALA A 185 -10.10 -0.56 -18.59
CA ALA A 185 -11.55 -0.52 -18.83
C ALA A 185 -11.99 0.28 -20.09
N SER A 186 -11.05 0.80 -20.89
CA SER A 186 -11.33 1.62 -22.07
C SER A 186 -12.23 2.83 -21.79
N VAL A 187 -12.12 3.43 -20.60
CA VAL A 187 -12.84 4.67 -20.27
C VAL A 187 -12.29 5.80 -21.15
N SER A 188 -13.16 6.41 -21.94
CA SER A 188 -12.76 7.50 -22.83
C SER A 188 -12.34 8.74 -22.04
N LYS A 189 -11.53 9.61 -22.65
CA LYS A 189 -11.14 10.90 -22.05
C LYS A 189 -12.34 11.76 -21.67
N ASP A 190 -13.43 11.67 -22.42
CA ASP A 190 -14.64 12.44 -22.12
C ASP A 190 -15.39 11.88 -20.91
N LEU A 191 -15.50 10.55 -20.79
CA LEU A 191 -16.08 9.93 -19.59
C LEU A 191 -15.20 10.13 -18.36
N ALA A 192 -13.89 10.06 -18.52
CA ALA A 192 -12.95 10.22 -17.41
C ALA A 192 -13.01 11.62 -16.76
N LYS A 193 -13.58 12.64 -17.43
CA LYS A 193 -13.87 13.95 -16.82
C LYS A 193 -14.87 13.87 -15.66
N ASN A 194 -15.66 12.79 -15.60
CA ASN A 194 -16.63 12.54 -14.53
C ASN A 194 -16.02 11.81 -13.33
N LEU A 195 -14.71 11.54 -13.32
CA LEU A 195 -14.03 10.99 -12.15
C LEU A 195 -14.13 11.97 -10.97
N VAL A 196 -14.67 11.48 -9.86
CA VAL A 196 -14.80 12.24 -8.61
C VAL A 196 -13.89 11.61 -7.57
N SER A 197 -13.01 12.41 -6.96
CA SER A 197 -12.23 11.93 -5.80
C SER A 197 -13.17 11.77 -4.60
N ALA A 198 -13.15 10.59 -3.99
CA ALA A 198 -14.01 10.23 -2.87
C ALA A 198 -13.24 10.04 -1.54
N GLY A 199 -11.95 10.40 -1.52
CA GLY A 199 -11.08 10.30 -0.35
C GLY A 199 -10.02 9.21 -0.50
N SER A 200 -9.75 8.49 0.59
CA SER A 200 -8.75 7.42 0.60
C SER A 200 -9.03 6.40 1.69
N VAL A 201 -8.66 5.15 1.43
CA VAL A 201 -8.61 4.07 2.43
C VAL A 201 -7.17 3.69 2.73
N SER A 202 -6.91 3.22 3.95
CA SER A 202 -5.60 2.74 4.36
C SER A 202 -5.70 1.48 5.21
N PHE A 203 -4.83 0.51 4.91
CA PHE A 203 -4.81 -0.80 5.56
C PHE A 203 -3.39 -1.35 5.64
N PHE A 204 -3.16 -2.29 6.57
CA PHE A 204 -1.89 -2.97 6.72
C PHE A 204 -2.05 -4.49 6.63
N TYR A 205 -1.83 -5.01 5.43
CA TYR A 205 -1.97 -6.43 5.12
C TYR A 205 -0.61 -7.13 5.12
N GLU A 206 -0.61 -8.43 5.43
CA GLU A 206 0.55 -9.31 5.29
C GLU A 206 0.17 -10.51 4.43
N SER A 207 1.11 -10.95 3.58
CA SER A 207 1.02 -12.23 2.88
C SER A 207 2.38 -12.91 2.80
N ALA A 208 2.43 -14.08 2.15
CA ALA A 208 3.68 -14.77 1.85
C ALA A 208 4.68 -13.92 1.03
N ARG A 209 4.24 -12.82 0.41
CA ARG A 209 5.10 -11.90 -0.34
C ARG A 209 5.78 -10.85 0.55
N GLY A 210 5.23 -10.57 1.74
CA GLY A 210 5.72 -9.55 2.65
C GLY A 210 4.59 -8.66 3.20
N LEU A 211 4.95 -7.41 3.50
CA LEU A 211 4.14 -6.42 4.20
C LEU A 211 3.56 -5.38 3.23
N PHE A 212 2.27 -5.05 3.39
CA PHE A 212 1.53 -4.16 2.50
C PHE A 212 0.82 -3.04 3.30
N PRO A 213 1.58 -2.04 3.78
CA PRO A 213 1.01 -0.82 4.33
C PRO A 213 0.59 0.08 3.15
N ASN A 214 -0.67 -0.02 2.77
CA ASN A 214 -1.18 0.62 1.56
C ASN A 214 -2.14 1.75 1.90
N THR A 215 -1.97 2.88 1.21
CA THR A 215 -2.98 3.94 1.11
C THR A 215 -3.47 3.98 -0.34
N VAL A 216 -4.79 3.91 -0.54
CA VAL A 216 -5.41 3.93 -1.86
C VAL A 216 -6.28 5.17 -1.97
N PHE A 217 -5.98 6.04 -2.94
CA PHE A 217 -6.83 7.17 -3.30
C PHE A 217 -8.05 6.64 -4.05
N VAL A 218 -9.24 6.95 -3.54
CA VAL A 218 -10.49 6.42 -4.06
C VAL A 218 -11.10 7.42 -5.02
N PHE A 219 -11.50 6.93 -6.18
CA PHE A 219 -12.28 7.66 -7.16
C PHE A 219 -13.58 6.91 -7.45
N ASP A 220 -14.63 7.65 -7.71
CA ASP A 220 -15.87 7.11 -8.24
C ASP A 220 -16.11 7.68 -9.64
N ILE A 221 -16.70 6.87 -10.51
CA ILE A 221 -17.16 7.31 -11.83
C ILE A 221 -18.56 6.77 -12.08
N GLU A 222 -19.52 7.69 -12.24
CA GLU A 222 -20.85 7.32 -12.72
C GLU A 222 -20.79 7.12 -14.24
N LEU A 223 -21.10 5.91 -14.68
CA LEU A 223 -21.04 5.49 -16.07
C LEU A 223 -22.45 5.45 -16.69
N PRO A 224 -22.56 5.73 -18.00
CA PRO A 224 -23.81 5.51 -18.73
C PRO A 224 -24.30 4.07 -18.61
N VAL A 225 -25.63 3.87 -18.64
CA VAL A 225 -26.24 2.53 -18.53
C VAL A 225 -25.84 1.62 -19.69
N ASP A 226 -25.56 2.19 -20.86
CA ASP A 226 -25.11 1.51 -22.08
C ASP A 226 -23.58 1.37 -22.18
N PHE A 227 -22.82 1.90 -21.22
CA PHE A 227 -21.38 1.72 -21.18
C PHE A 227 -21.02 0.27 -20.82
N THR A 228 -20.16 -0.34 -21.63
CA THR A 228 -19.56 -1.64 -21.34
C THR A 228 -18.04 -1.47 -21.33
N PRO A 229 -17.35 -1.72 -20.21
CA PRO A 229 -15.90 -1.66 -20.14
C PRO A 229 -15.28 -2.72 -21.05
N VAL A 230 -14.14 -2.37 -21.65
CA VAL A 230 -13.38 -3.27 -22.53
C VAL A 230 -11.93 -3.28 -22.09
N ASN A 231 -11.37 -4.48 -21.96
CA ASN A 231 -9.95 -4.66 -21.68
C ASN A 231 -9.12 -4.16 -22.87
N ALA A 232 -8.21 -3.20 -22.66
CA ALA A 232 -7.32 -2.71 -23.70
C ALA A 232 -5.87 -3.23 -23.59
N ASP A 233 -5.43 -3.73 -22.44
CA ASP A 233 -4.01 -4.04 -22.17
C ASP A 233 -3.72 -5.53 -21.86
N GLY A 234 -4.76 -6.35 -21.73
CA GLY A 234 -4.64 -7.78 -21.43
C GLY A 234 -4.63 -8.13 -19.94
N GLU A 235 -4.86 -7.17 -19.03
CA GLU A 235 -4.82 -7.40 -17.58
C GLU A 235 -6.15 -7.95 -17.00
N VAL A 236 -7.22 -7.90 -17.79
CA VAL A 236 -8.59 -8.27 -17.41
C VAL A 236 -9.12 -9.46 -18.21
N GLU A 237 -9.75 -10.42 -17.55
CA GLU A 237 -10.41 -11.56 -18.22
C GLU A 237 -11.84 -11.20 -18.64
N GLU A 238 -12.63 -10.65 -17.70
CA GLU A 238 -14.02 -10.28 -17.93
C GLU A 238 -14.45 -9.17 -16.95
N PHE A 239 -15.53 -8.48 -17.31
CA PHE A 239 -16.20 -7.48 -16.47
C PHE A 239 -17.61 -7.94 -16.13
N GLU A 240 -18.09 -7.55 -14.96
CA GLU A 240 -19.45 -7.85 -14.52
C GLU A 240 -20.07 -6.65 -13.79
N LEU A 241 -21.29 -6.30 -14.20
CA LEU A 241 -22.09 -5.26 -13.57
C LEU A 241 -23.10 -5.91 -12.63
N LEU A 242 -22.99 -5.63 -11.33
CA LEU A 242 -23.83 -6.22 -10.30
C LEU A 242 -24.66 -5.17 -9.55
N PRO A 243 -25.97 -5.42 -9.31
CA PRO A 243 -26.73 -4.64 -8.34
C PRO A 243 -26.04 -4.65 -6.97
N ALA A 244 -26.13 -3.55 -6.21
CA ALA A 244 -25.43 -3.36 -4.95
C ALA A 244 -25.50 -4.56 -3.98
N ALA A 245 -26.66 -5.21 -3.85
CA ALA A 245 -26.82 -6.39 -3.00
C ALA A 245 -25.97 -7.59 -3.46
N GLN A 246 -25.98 -7.89 -4.76
CA GLN A 246 -25.15 -8.97 -5.34
C GLN A 246 -23.67 -8.59 -5.33
N ALA A 247 -23.37 -7.30 -5.51
CA ALA A 247 -22.01 -6.79 -5.40
C ALA A 247 -21.43 -7.00 -4.00
N LEU A 248 -22.24 -6.82 -2.95
CA LEU A 248 -21.83 -7.09 -1.57
C LEU A 248 -21.56 -8.60 -1.35
N GLU A 249 -22.40 -9.47 -1.90
CA GLU A 249 -22.16 -10.93 -1.87
C GLU A 249 -20.86 -11.30 -2.59
N ARG A 250 -20.59 -10.67 -3.74
CA ARG A 250 -19.36 -10.86 -4.52
C ARG A 250 -18.11 -10.49 -3.72
N VAL A 251 -18.13 -9.35 -3.05
CA VAL A 251 -17.03 -8.88 -2.18
C VAL A 251 -16.80 -9.84 -1.00
N CYS A 252 -17.87 -10.47 -0.49
CA CYS A 252 -17.79 -11.47 0.57
C CYS A 252 -17.34 -12.86 0.10
N SER A 253 -17.19 -13.08 -1.20
CA SER A 253 -16.75 -14.37 -1.73
C SER A 253 -15.26 -14.63 -1.45
N THR A 254 -14.86 -15.90 -1.49
CA THR A 254 -13.45 -16.29 -1.27
C THR A 254 -12.53 -15.84 -2.40
N ASN A 255 -13.09 -15.56 -3.59
CA ASN A 255 -12.37 -15.25 -4.82
C ASN A 255 -12.40 -13.75 -5.14
N PHE A 256 -12.45 -12.89 -4.12
CA PHE A 256 -12.28 -11.44 -4.25
C PHE A 256 -10.92 -11.01 -3.69
N LYS A 257 -10.20 -10.16 -4.42
CA LYS A 257 -8.86 -9.69 -4.04
C LYS A 257 -8.95 -8.94 -2.71
N THR A 258 -8.28 -9.48 -1.70
CA THR A 258 -8.42 -9.01 -0.31
C THR A 258 -8.06 -7.53 -0.14
N THR A 259 -7.04 -7.04 -0.86
CA THR A 259 -6.59 -5.65 -0.78
C THR A 259 -7.46 -4.66 -1.56
N SER A 260 -8.46 -5.14 -2.31
CA SER A 260 -9.41 -4.31 -3.06
C SER A 260 -10.72 -4.10 -2.31
N VAL A 261 -11.05 -5.02 -1.39
CA VAL A 261 -12.22 -4.95 -0.51
C VAL A 261 -12.38 -3.60 0.20
N PRO A 262 -11.33 -2.96 0.75
CA PRO A 262 -11.47 -1.71 1.49
C PRO A 262 -12.19 -0.61 0.68
N VAL A 263 -11.87 -0.47 -0.60
CA VAL A 263 -12.44 0.55 -1.49
C VAL A 263 -13.93 0.31 -1.74
N VAL A 264 -14.34 -0.94 -1.93
CA VAL A 264 -15.76 -1.27 -2.15
C VAL A 264 -16.57 -1.07 -0.87
N LEU A 265 -16.01 -1.43 0.30
CA LEU A 265 -16.67 -1.18 1.58
C LEU A 265 -16.83 0.33 1.82
N ASP A 266 -15.80 1.13 1.56
CA ASP A 266 -15.86 2.59 1.61
C ASP A 266 -16.98 3.14 0.71
N PHE A 267 -17.06 2.69 -0.55
CA PHE A 267 -18.15 3.06 -1.47
C PHE A 267 -19.52 2.71 -0.92
N PHE A 268 -19.72 1.47 -0.45
CA PHE A 268 -20.99 1.03 0.11
C PHE A 268 -21.42 1.83 1.34
N ILE A 269 -20.46 2.26 2.17
CA ILE A 269 -20.72 3.10 3.34
C ILE A 269 -21.11 4.52 2.91
N ARG A 270 -20.31 5.16 2.04
CA ARG A 270 -20.58 6.51 1.53
C ARG A 270 -21.92 6.63 0.80
N HIS A 271 -22.35 5.55 0.14
CA HIS A 271 -23.63 5.49 -0.58
C HIS A 271 -24.80 4.92 0.25
N GLY A 272 -24.60 4.66 1.55
CA GLY A 272 -25.65 4.22 2.47
C GLY A 272 -26.13 2.77 2.29
N ILE A 273 -25.46 2.00 1.43
CA ILE A 273 -25.75 0.58 1.19
C ILE A 273 -25.40 -0.24 2.45
N ILE A 274 -24.28 0.09 3.10
CA ILE A 274 -23.95 -0.35 4.46
C ILE A 274 -24.18 0.84 5.39
N ASN A 275 -24.96 0.64 6.44
CA ASN A 275 -25.27 1.67 7.44
C ASN A 275 -25.50 1.04 8.82
N ILE A 276 -25.68 1.87 9.86
CA ILE A 276 -25.76 1.38 11.25
C ILE A 276 -26.97 0.47 11.51
N GLU A 277 -28.04 0.60 10.71
CA GLU A 277 -29.25 -0.21 10.85
C GLU A 277 -29.04 -1.64 10.34
N ASN A 278 -28.20 -1.82 9.32
CA ASN A 278 -27.92 -3.14 8.73
C ASN A 278 -26.56 -3.75 9.10
N GLU A 279 -25.64 -2.95 9.65
CA GLU A 279 -24.31 -3.39 10.12
C GLU A 279 -23.98 -2.75 11.47
N LYS A 280 -24.22 -3.49 12.55
CA LYS A 280 -24.02 -3.01 13.93
C LYS A 280 -22.55 -2.74 14.26
N GLU A 281 -21.61 -3.33 13.51
CA GLU A 281 -20.17 -3.15 13.71
C GLU A 281 -19.56 -2.10 12.76
N LEU A 282 -20.40 -1.28 12.11
CA LEU A 282 -20.00 -0.28 11.12
C LEU A 282 -18.84 0.61 11.58
N LEU A 283 -18.89 1.13 12.81
CA LEU A 283 -17.85 2.05 13.30
C LEU A 283 -16.47 1.38 13.38
N LYS A 284 -16.41 0.10 13.76
CA LYS A 284 -15.16 -0.67 13.75
C LYS A 284 -14.65 -0.91 12.33
N ILE A 285 -15.57 -1.12 11.39
CA ILE A 285 -15.22 -1.29 9.98
C ILE A 285 -14.62 0.02 9.44
N ILE A 286 -15.24 1.17 9.74
CA ILE A 286 -14.73 2.49 9.35
C ILE A 286 -13.32 2.73 9.92
N GLU A 287 -13.09 2.44 11.20
CA GLU A 287 -11.74 2.55 11.80
C GLU A 287 -10.71 1.70 11.03
N LEU A 288 -11.08 0.48 10.64
CA LEU A 288 -10.23 -0.42 9.88
C LEU A 288 -10.04 -0.01 8.41
N LEU A 289 -10.89 0.85 7.85
CA LEU A 289 -10.67 1.46 6.54
C LEU A 289 -9.66 2.61 6.57
N HIS A 290 -9.26 3.07 7.75
CA HIS A 290 -8.40 4.23 7.94
C HIS A 290 -7.26 3.96 8.91
N VAL A 291 -6.54 2.84 8.72
CA VAL A 291 -5.34 2.55 9.53
C VAL A 291 -4.36 3.73 9.45
N PRO A 292 -3.85 4.26 10.58
CA PRO A 292 -3.06 5.49 10.60
C PRO A 292 -1.60 5.24 10.19
N LEU A 293 -1.39 4.76 8.95
CA LEU A 293 -0.09 4.33 8.42
C LEU A 293 0.99 5.42 8.53
N GLN A 294 0.63 6.69 8.31
CA GLN A 294 1.57 7.81 8.41
C GLN A 294 2.07 8.05 9.85
N SER A 295 1.33 7.58 10.85
CA SER A 295 1.69 7.70 12.26
C SER A 295 2.40 6.47 12.82
N ILE A 296 2.29 5.32 12.14
CA ILE A 296 2.90 4.06 12.58
C ILE A 296 4.43 4.11 12.48
N TYR A 297 4.97 4.78 11.44
CA TYR A 297 6.42 4.98 11.29
C TYR A 297 6.90 6.18 12.10
N SER A 298 7.03 5.93 13.40
CA SER A 298 7.36 6.92 14.42
C SER A 298 8.75 6.74 15.03
N TYR A 299 9.52 5.71 14.63
CA TYR A 299 10.87 5.52 15.15
C TYR A 299 11.74 6.72 14.83
N ARG A 300 12.20 7.39 15.89
CA ARG A 300 13.24 8.41 15.81
C ARG A 300 14.55 7.76 16.22
N PHE A 301 15.51 7.76 15.31
CA PHE A 301 16.85 7.29 15.60
C PHE A 301 17.38 8.04 16.83
N PRO A 302 17.92 7.36 17.85
CA PRO A 302 18.60 8.04 18.94
C PRO A 302 19.73 8.86 18.31
N GLN A 303 19.66 10.20 18.38
CA GLN A 303 20.80 11.02 18.04
C GLN A 303 21.90 10.60 19.02
N ILE A 304 22.88 9.85 18.54
CA ILE A 304 24.14 9.75 19.25
C ILE A 304 24.65 11.18 19.27
N LEU A 305 24.54 11.83 20.43
CA LEU A 305 25.26 13.06 20.72
C LEU A 305 26.73 12.73 20.48
N HIS A 306 27.23 13.03 19.29
CA HIS A 306 28.65 13.26 19.09
C HIS A 306 28.97 14.55 19.85
N ASN A 307 29.03 14.43 21.18
CA ASN A 307 29.73 15.40 22.00
C ASN A 307 31.17 15.32 21.55
N ASN A 308 31.53 16.28 20.69
CA ASN A 308 32.90 16.64 20.43
C ASN A 308 33.60 16.75 21.78
N VAL A 309 34.57 15.87 22.00
CA VAL A 309 35.60 16.08 23.01
C VAL A 309 36.33 17.35 22.58
N ARG A 310 35.88 18.49 23.11
CA ARG A 310 36.72 19.66 23.24
C ARG A 310 37.33 19.57 24.62
N GLU A 311 38.61 19.22 24.64
CA GLU A 311 39.52 19.62 25.70
C GLU A 311 39.37 21.11 25.95
N THR A 312 38.81 21.49 27.10
CA THR A 312 39.20 22.69 27.83
C THR A 312 39.10 22.34 29.30
N GLY A 313 40.25 22.39 29.97
CA GLY A 313 40.32 22.29 31.42
C GLY A 313 39.69 23.50 32.12
N GLU A 314 39.77 23.41 33.43
CA GLU A 314 39.47 24.44 34.45
C GLU A 314 38.04 24.48 35.01
N ASN A 315 37.94 23.93 36.22
CA ASN A 315 37.32 24.48 37.43
C ASN A 315 35.95 25.18 37.33
N GLY A 316 34.93 24.56 37.95
CA GLY A 316 33.72 25.28 38.33
C GLY A 316 32.64 24.38 38.94
N SER A 317 32.66 24.25 40.26
CA SER A 317 31.59 23.66 41.05
C SER A 317 30.32 24.50 41.01
N VAL A 318 29.19 24.00 40.50
CA VAL A 318 27.86 24.55 40.81
C VAL A 318 26.80 23.45 40.95
N ARG A 319 25.96 23.67 41.97
CA ARG A 319 25.02 22.79 42.65
C ARG A 319 23.81 22.34 41.82
N ILE A 320 23.34 21.14 42.18
CA ILE A 320 22.04 20.56 41.86
C ILE A 320 20.93 21.35 42.57
N ASN A 321 19.84 21.67 41.87
CA ASN A 321 18.52 21.89 42.48
C ASN A 321 17.44 21.28 41.59
N ASN A 322 16.69 20.33 42.15
CA ASN A 322 15.47 19.73 41.61
C ASN A 322 14.31 20.73 41.64
N ILE A 323 13.49 20.76 40.59
CA ILE A 323 12.01 20.69 40.65
C ILE A 323 11.54 19.88 39.44
#